data_AF-A0A944NVX8-F1
#
_entry.id   AF-A0A944NVX8-F1
#
_cell.length_a   1.000
_cell.length_b   1.000
_cell.length_c   1.000
_cell.angle_alpha   90.00
_cell.angle_beta   90.00
_cell.angle_gamma   90.00
#
_symmetry.space_group_name_H-M   'P 1'
#
loop_
_entity.id
_entity.type
_entity.pdbx_description
1 polymer ?
#
loop_
_entity_poly.entity_id
_entity_poly.type
_entity_poly.pdbx_seq_one_letter_code
_entity_poly.pdbx_strand_id
1 'polypeptide(L)'
;SGTILFPLFQGNHQSGFSETYSGSLDVAERLVSLSDFFLSPQVALFSVPLILYAVRRGPTAGFGLYLAALATAAVTTWTLTFDNLETLHRYAAPFLNAAFITTVVHYLVAIRGEVADGRAVRVGDGILACLIVGLLPVPLYHDFNRFQDTFGNTVMGDDRRAEYTAMQAAIPEGERLLAILDQPFALDYRRNRVFNIDIPGAVSPKPGMPFFKGPARLKDYLKGQSIAYVAFRDFDIKGGCLYRRDLWNYHARLDNPMWRAQSKFYLDLMDNVAALARTEIRIFSQGVSGANDTGLSVMKLR
;
A
#
# COMPACT_ATOMS: atom_id res chain seq x y z
N SER A 1 -4.36 8.05 -9.83
CA SER A 1 -5.09 8.86 -10.81
C SER A 1 -6.29 9.51 -10.13
N GLY A 2 -6.42 10.84 -10.16
CA GLY A 2 -7.58 11.52 -9.57
C GLY A 2 -8.88 11.33 -10.36
N THR A 3 -9.08 10.18 -10.99
CA THR A 3 -10.15 9.90 -11.95
C THR A 3 -10.83 8.58 -11.57
N ILE A 4 -12.17 8.56 -11.62
CA ILE A 4 -12.99 7.41 -11.20
C ILE A 4 -12.73 6.15 -12.07
N LEU A 5 -12.16 6.32 -13.27
CA LEU A 5 -12.04 5.27 -14.29
C LEU A 5 -10.61 5.16 -14.84
N PHE A 6 -9.60 5.18 -13.98
CA PHE A 6 -8.25 4.82 -14.43
C PHE A 6 -8.13 3.31 -14.68
N PRO A 7 -7.45 2.86 -15.75
CA PRO A 7 -6.64 3.63 -16.70
C PRO A 7 -7.37 4.14 -17.96
N LEU A 8 -8.70 3.99 -18.06
CA LEU A 8 -9.46 4.44 -19.23
C LEU A 8 -9.37 5.96 -19.45
N PHE A 9 -9.22 6.74 -18.38
CA PHE A 9 -8.89 8.16 -18.44
C PHE A 9 -7.48 8.40 -17.93
N GLN A 10 -6.72 9.19 -18.68
CA GLN A 10 -5.42 9.70 -18.24
C GLN A 10 -5.59 10.47 -16.93
N GLY A 11 -4.94 9.98 -15.86
CA GLY A 11 -4.90 10.68 -14.58
C GLY A 11 -3.97 11.90 -14.62
N ASN A 12 -3.97 12.71 -13.56
CA ASN A 12 -3.05 13.86 -13.41
C ASN A 12 -1.64 13.43 -12.96
N HIS A 13 -1.07 12.42 -13.61
CA HIS A 13 0.28 11.94 -13.32
C HIS A 13 1.33 12.91 -13.87
N GLN A 14 2.47 13.04 -13.20
CA GLN A 14 3.59 13.82 -13.75
C GLN A 14 4.20 13.11 -14.94
N SER A 15 4.64 13.89 -15.94
CA SER A 15 5.44 13.37 -17.05
C SER A 15 6.70 12.69 -16.51
N GLY A 16 6.98 11.47 -16.97
CA GLY A 16 8.09 10.65 -16.46
C GLY A 16 7.83 9.95 -15.13
N PHE A 17 6.64 10.07 -14.53
CA PHE A 17 6.17 9.18 -13.44
C PHE A 17 5.48 7.94 -14.02
N SER A 18 4.61 8.11 -15.02
CA SER A 18 3.92 7.01 -15.70
C SER A 18 4.88 6.08 -16.43
N GLU A 19 5.99 6.60 -16.97
CA GLU A 19 7.03 5.78 -17.62
C GLU A 19 7.66 4.76 -16.67
N THR A 20 7.59 5.01 -15.35
CA THR A 20 8.07 4.08 -14.32
C THR A 20 7.01 3.09 -13.87
N TYR A 21 5.72 3.45 -13.87
CA TYR A 21 4.64 2.63 -13.29
C TYR A 21 3.72 1.97 -14.31
N SER A 22 3.80 2.39 -15.57
CA SER A 22 3.00 1.88 -16.68
C SER A 22 3.89 1.74 -17.90
N GLY A 23 4.69 0.67 -17.91
CA GLY A 23 5.32 0.18 -19.13
C GLY A 23 4.31 -0.63 -19.94
N SER A 24 4.30 -0.46 -21.27
CA SER A 24 3.54 -1.36 -22.14
C SER A 24 4.30 -2.68 -22.25
N LEU A 25 3.82 -3.72 -21.57
CA LEU A 25 4.23 -5.08 -21.90
C LEU A 25 3.63 -5.49 -23.24
N ASP A 26 4.45 -6.08 -24.10
CA ASP A 26 3.94 -6.74 -25.30
C ASP A 26 3.13 -8.01 -24.94
N VAL A 27 2.52 -8.64 -25.95
CA VAL A 27 1.69 -9.82 -25.72
C VAL A 27 2.51 -11.00 -25.20
N ALA A 28 3.76 -11.17 -25.63
CA ALA A 28 4.61 -12.26 -25.19
C ALA A 28 5.02 -12.08 -23.72
N GLU A 29 5.44 -10.87 -23.34
CA GLU A 29 5.81 -10.52 -21.97
C GLU A 29 4.61 -10.68 -21.00
N ARG A 30 3.40 -10.32 -21.45
CA ARG A 30 2.16 -10.55 -20.67
C ARG A 30 1.90 -12.04 -20.46
N LEU A 31 2.09 -12.87 -21.49
CA LEU A 31 1.92 -14.32 -21.38
C LEU A 31 2.97 -14.95 -20.46
N VAL A 32 4.21 -14.45 -20.46
CA VAL A 32 5.26 -14.87 -19.52
C VAL A 32 4.86 -14.52 -18.09
N SER A 33 4.46 -13.27 -17.83
CA SER A 33 4.01 -12.84 -16.49
C SER A 33 2.83 -13.66 -15.98
N LEU A 34 1.86 -13.96 -16.85
CA LEU A 34 0.73 -14.83 -16.53
C LEU A 34 1.19 -16.25 -16.17
N SER A 35 2.13 -16.79 -16.95
CA SER A 35 2.68 -18.13 -16.73
C SER A 35 3.45 -18.19 -15.41
N ASP A 36 4.33 -17.23 -15.15
CA ASP A 36 5.11 -17.15 -13.90
C ASP A 36 4.21 -17.08 -12.68
N PHE A 37 3.11 -16.32 -12.76
CA PHE A 37 2.12 -16.26 -11.69
C PHE A 37 1.50 -17.63 -11.42
N PHE A 38 0.92 -18.29 -12.44
CA PHE A 38 0.25 -19.58 -12.26
C PHE A 38 1.19 -20.75 -11.95
N LEU A 39 2.46 -20.67 -12.36
CA LEU A 39 3.49 -21.66 -12.07
C LEU A 39 4.20 -21.41 -10.74
N SER A 40 3.97 -20.26 -10.09
CA SER A 40 4.56 -20.00 -8.78
C SER A 40 4.11 -21.05 -7.75
N PRO A 41 4.96 -21.48 -6.81
CA PRO A 41 4.62 -22.54 -5.85
C PRO A 41 3.34 -22.25 -5.05
N GLN A 42 3.09 -20.98 -4.78
CA GLN A 42 1.92 -20.50 -4.04
C GLN A 42 0.63 -20.65 -4.85
N VAL A 43 0.65 -20.31 -6.16
CA VAL A 43 -0.52 -20.52 -7.04
C VAL A 43 -0.67 -21.97 -7.48
N ALA A 44 0.43 -22.70 -7.66
CA ALA A 44 0.39 -24.09 -8.12
C ALA A 44 -0.43 -25.00 -7.19
N LEU A 45 -0.46 -24.73 -5.88
CA LEU A 45 -1.31 -25.45 -4.92
C LEU A 45 -2.81 -25.34 -5.23
N PHE A 46 -3.23 -24.26 -5.89
CA PHE A 46 -4.61 -24.08 -6.34
C PHE A 46 -4.97 -25.04 -7.50
N SER A 47 -4.01 -25.72 -8.13
CA SER A 47 -4.35 -26.79 -9.10
C SER A 47 -5.01 -28.03 -8.44
N VAL A 48 -4.86 -28.23 -7.13
CA VAL A 48 -5.40 -29.41 -6.41
C VAL A 48 -6.94 -29.56 -6.57
N PRO A 49 -7.75 -28.51 -6.34
CA PRO A 49 -9.18 -28.50 -6.70
C PRO A 49 -9.50 -28.97 -8.12
N LEU A 50 -8.70 -28.61 -9.14
CA LEU A 50 -8.93 -29.04 -10.52
C LEU A 50 -8.75 -30.56 -10.67
N ILE A 51 -7.76 -31.13 -9.99
CA ILE A 51 -7.53 -32.58 -9.95
C ILE A 51 -8.72 -33.28 -9.26
N LEU A 52 -9.22 -32.73 -8.15
CA LEU A 52 -10.40 -33.26 -7.47
C LEU A 52 -11.64 -33.24 -8.37
N TYR A 53 -11.86 -32.15 -9.10
CA TYR A 53 -12.95 -32.06 -10.08
C TYR A 53 -12.80 -33.05 -11.22
N ALA A 54 -11.58 -33.26 -11.73
CA ALA A 54 -11.30 -34.23 -12.80
C ALA A 54 -11.54 -35.68 -12.36
N VAL A 55 -11.14 -36.03 -11.13
CA VAL A 55 -11.18 -37.41 -10.63
C VAL A 55 -12.53 -37.79 -10.04
N ARG A 56 -13.11 -36.94 -9.18
CA ARG A 56 -14.33 -37.28 -8.43
C ARG A 56 -15.62 -36.75 -9.04
N ARG A 57 -15.53 -35.79 -9.97
CA ARG A 57 -16.67 -35.03 -10.53
C ARG A 57 -17.57 -34.42 -9.46
N GLY A 58 -17.50 -33.09 -9.31
CA GLY A 58 -18.27 -32.36 -8.30
C GLY A 58 -19.47 -31.63 -8.89
N PRO A 59 -20.21 -30.88 -8.06
CA PRO A 59 -21.29 -30.02 -8.52
C PRO A 59 -20.77 -29.01 -9.55
N THR A 60 -21.49 -28.89 -10.66
CA THR A 60 -21.14 -27.96 -11.75
C THR A 60 -21.03 -26.52 -11.26
N ALA A 61 -21.84 -26.13 -10.26
CA ALA A 61 -21.79 -24.81 -9.65
C ALA A 61 -20.47 -24.53 -8.91
N GLY A 62 -19.95 -25.52 -8.16
CA GLY A 62 -18.66 -25.39 -7.48
C GLY A 62 -17.50 -25.31 -8.48
N PHE A 63 -17.55 -26.13 -9.53
CA PHE A 63 -16.58 -26.07 -10.61
C PHE A 63 -16.62 -24.72 -11.33
N GLY A 64 -17.82 -24.19 -11.61
CA GLY A 64 -18.01 -22.87 -12.20
C GLY A 64 -17.45 -21.75 -11.33
N LEU A 65 -17.68 -21.79 -10.01
CA LEU A 65 -17.09 -20.84 -9.06
C LEU A 65 -15.55 -20.89 -9.08
N TYR A 66 -14.99 -22.10 -9.15
CA TYR A 66 -13.56 -22.30 -9.19
C TYR A 66 -12.93 -21.73 -10.47
N LEU A 67 -13.54 -22.00 -11.63
CA LEU A 67 -13.14 -21.42 -12.91
C LEU A 67 -13.26 -19.89 -12.90
N ALA A 68 -14.30 -19.34 -12.28
CA ALA A 68 -14.47 -17.90 -12.14
C ALA A 68 -13.34 -17.27 -11.29
N ALA A 69 -12.89 -17.95 -10.23
CA ALA A 69 -11.76 -17.49 -9.41
C ALA A 69 -10.44 -17.51 -10.20
N LEU A 70 -10.17 -18.56 -10.97
CA LEU A 70 -8.99 -18.63 -11.86
C LEU A 70 -9.04 -17.54 -12.95
N ALA A 71 -10.19 -17.33 -13.57
CA ALA A 71 -10.38 -16.27 -14.56
C ALA A 71 -10.16 -14.89 -13.95
N THR A 72 -10.65 -14.66 -12.72
CA THR A 72 -10.42 -13.40 -11.99
C THR A 72 -8.94 -13.19 -11.69
N ALA A 73 -8.22 -14.24 -11.26
CA ALA A 73 -6.78 -14.17 -11.05
C ALA A 73 -6.04 -13.86 -12.36
N ALA A 74 -6.41 -14.51 -13.46
CA ALA A 74 -5.82 -14.27 -14.77
C ALA A 74 -6.05 -12.82 -15.25
N VAL A 75 -7.27 -12.30 -15.11
CA VAL A 75 -7.60 -10.90 -15.44
C VAL A 75 -6.83 -9.93 -14.55
N THR A 76 -6.66 -10.24 -13.27
CA THR A 76 -5.90 -9.41 -12.32
C THR A 76 -4.43 -9.33 -12.74
N THR A 77 -3.80 -10.47 -13.01
CA THR A 77 -2.40 -10.53 -13.51
C THR A 77 -2.25 -9.85 -14.87
N TRP A 78 -3.25 -9.98 -15.74
CA TRP A 78 -3.25 -9.32 -17.06
C TRP A 78 -3.37 -7.79 -16.99
N THR A 79 -4.04 -7.28 -15.96
CA THR A 79 -4.28 -5.83 -15.79
C THR A 79 -3.18 -5.16 -14.96
N LEU A 80 -2.63 -5.84 -13.96
CA LEU A 80 -1.57 -5.33 -13.07
C LEU A 80 -0.17 -5.72 -13.59
N THR A 81 0.22 -5.17 -14.73
CA THR A 81 1.42 -5.58 -15.48
C THR A 81 2.76 -5.10 -14.93
N PHE A 82 2.79 -4.25 -13.90
CA PHE A 82 4.02 -3.68 -13.33
C PHE A 82 4.26 -4.12 -11.88
N ASP A 83 3.60 -5.20 -11.45
CA ASP A 83 3.69 -5.64 -10.07
C ASP A 83 4.50 -6.93 -9.92
N ASN A 84 4.99 -7.17 -8.71
CA ASN A 84 5.70 -8.40 -8.40
C ASN A 84 4.71 -9.53 -8.06
N LEU A 85 5.22 -10.76 -7.99
CA LEU A 85 4.39 -11.92 -7.64
C LEU A 85 3.65 -11.70 -6.31
N GLU A 86 4.29 -11.13 -5.30
CA GLU A 86 3.69 -10.91 -3.97
C GLU A 86 2.43 -10.02 -4.05
N THR A 87 2.49 -8.91 -4.78
CA THR A 87 1.34 -8.03 -4.92
C THR A 87 0.25 -8.66 -5.79
N LEU A 88 0.61 -9.35 -6.87
CA LEU A 88 -0.35 -10.09 -7.68
C LEU A 88 -1.10 -11.14 -6.84
N HIS A 89 -0.38 -11.85 -5.97
CA HIS A 89 -0.98 -12.76 -5.00
C HIS A 89 -1.93 -12.02 -4.06
N ARG A 90 -1.55 -10.85 -3.52
CA ARG A 90 -2.41 -10.07 -2.62
C ARG A 90 -3.80 -9.78 -3.22
N TYR A 91 -3.88 -9.51 -4.52
CA TYR A 91 -5.15 -9.21 -5.19
C TYR A 91 -5.90 -10.47 -5.67
N ALA A 92 -5.20 -11.53 -6.08
CA ALA A 92 -5.82 -12.77 -6.54
C ALA A 92 -6.22 -13.73 -5.40
N ALA A 93 -5.49 -13.70 -4.29
CA ALA A 93 -5.62 -14.65 -3.18
C ALA A 93 -7.02 -14.69 -2.56
N PRO A 94 -7.77 -13.59 -2.36
CA PRO A 94 -9.11 -13.68 -1.76
C PRO A 94 -10.05 -14.60 -2.56
N PHE A 95 -10.03 -14.49 -3.89
CA PHE A 95 -10.87 -15.28 -4.78
C PHE A 95 -10.39 -16.74 -4.85
N LEU A 96 -9.08 -16.93 -5.02
CA LEU A 96 -8.48 -18.26 -5.10
C LEU A 96 -8.64 -19.04 -3.78
N ASN A 97 -8.41 -18.40 -2.63
CA ASN A 97 -8.58 -19.00 -1.30
C ASN A 97 -10.03 -19.38 -1.02
N ALA A 98 -10.97 -18.48 -1.29
CA ALA A 98 -12.39 -18.77 -1.08
C ALA A 98 -12.82 -19.98 -1.91
N ALA A 99 -12.50 -19.99 -3.21
CA ALA A 99 -12.85 -21.09 -4.10
C ALA A 99 -12.14 -22.40 -3.72
N PHE A 100 -10.87 -22.34 -3.31
CA PHE A 100 -10.10 -23.48 -2.82
C PHE A 100 -10.73 -24.09 -1.57
N ILE A 101 -10.98 -23.27 -0.53
CA ILE A 101 -11.56 -23.73 0.73
C ILE A 101 -12.94 -24.33 0.49
N THR A 102 -13.81 -23.67 -0.26
CA THR A 102 -15.15 -24.19 -0.57
C THR A 102 -15.07 -25.54 -1.29
N THR A 103 -14.17 -25.67 -2.28
CA THR A 103 -14.00 -26.92 -3.03
C THR A 103 -13.49 -28.04 -2.12
N VAL A 104 -12.43 -27.77 -1.35
CA VAL A 104 -11.84 -28.75 -0.44
C VAL A 104 -12.85 -29.19 0.61
N VAL A 105 -13.56 -28.26 1.26
CA VAL A 105 -14.60 -28.58 2.26
C VAL A 105 -15.71 -29.43 1.66
N HIS A 106 -16.19 -29.07 0.46
CA HIS A 106 -17.24 -29.84 -0.21
C HIS A 106 -16.82 -31.31 -0.44
N TYR A 107 -15.61 -31.52 -0.98
CA TYR A 107 -15.10 -32.87 -1.21
C TYR A 107 -14.78 -33.63 0.07
N LEU A 108 -14.27 -32.95 1.10
CA LEU A 108 -14.04 -33.57 2.41
C LEU A 108 -15.35 -34.06 3.03
N VAL A 109 -16.43 -33.26 2.95
CA VAL A 109 -17.76 -33.67 3.42
C VAL A 109 -18.28 -34.88 2.63
N ALA A 110 -18.14 -34.86 1.30
CA ALA A 110 -18.56 -35.98 0.45
C ALA A 110 -17.78 -37.27 0.79
N ILE A 111 -16.46 -37.19 0.87
CA ILE A 111 -15.59 -38.33 1.23
C ILE A 111 -15.95 -38.86 2.62
N ARG A 112 -16.20 -37.97 3.59
CA ARG A 112 -16.59 -38.37 4.95
C ARG A 112 -17.90 -39.16 4.99
N GLY A 113 -18.84 -38.85 4.09
CA GLY A 113 -20.08 -39.62 3.95
C GLY A 113 -19.87 -41.02 3.36
N GLU A 114 -18.79 -41.24 2.60
CA GLU A 114 -18.44 -42.52 1.96
C GLU A 114 -17.62 -43.44 2.88
N VAL A 115 -16.92 -42.89 3.88
CA VAL A 115 -16.05 -43.66 4.78
C VAL A 115 -16.86 -44.28 5.92
N ALA A 116 -17.02 -45.61 5.89
CA ALA A 116 -17.75 -46.36 6.91
C ALA A 116 -17.01 -46.47 8.27
N ASP A 117 -15.68 -46.33 8.29
CA ASP A 117 -14.87 -46.43 9.50
C ASP A 117 -14.73 -45.07 10.22
N GLY A 118 -15.43 -44.93 11.35
CA GLY A 118 -15.36 -43.74 12.19
C GLY A 118 -13.99 -43.48 12.83
N ARG A 119 -13.04 -44.42 12.79
CA ARG A 119 -11.65 -44.21 13.23
C ARG A 119 -10.83 -43.49 12.16
N ALA A 120 -10.96 -43.89 10.90
CA ALA A 120 -10.30 -43.22 9.78
C ALA A 120 -10.75 -41.74 9.64
N VAL A 121 -12.04 -41.48 9.83
CA VAL A 121 -12.60 -40.11 9.85
C VAL A 121 -11.94 -39.27 10.95
N ARG A 122 -11.82 -39.81 12.17
CA ARG A 122 -11.19 -39.10 13.31
C ARG A 122 -9.72 -38.79 13.09
N VAL A 123 -8.97 -39.71 12.46
CA VAL A 123 -7.56 -39.47 12.10
C VAL A 123 -7.46 -38.37 11.05
N GLY A 124 -8.32 -38.39 10.03
CA GLY A 124 -8.39 -37.33 9.01
C GLY A 124 -8.74 -35.96 9.61
N ASP A 125 -9.74 -35.91 10.49
CA ASP A 125 -10.13 -34.69 11.22
C ASP A 125 -8.95 -34.16 12.07
N GLY A 126 -8.20 -35.06 12.72
CA GLY A 126 -6.99 -34.70 13.47
C GLY A 126 -5.89 -34.10 12.60
N ILE A 127 -5.62 -34.67 11.42
CA ILE A 127 -4.64 -34.13 10.46
C ILE A 127 -5.08 -32.75 9.96
N LEU A 128 -6.36 -32.59 9.59
CA LEU A 128 -6.91 -31.31 9.14
C LEU A 128 -6.82 -30.25 10.24
N ALA A 129 -7.18 -30.60 11.48
CA ALA A 129 -7.05 -29.71 12.63
C ALA A 129 -5.58 -29.32 12.86
N CYS A 130 -4.65 -30.27 12.77
CA CYS A 130 -3.21 -29.99 12.87
C CYS A 130 -2.71 -29.08 11.74
N LEU A 131 -3.20 -29.21 10.51
CA LEU A 131 -2.85 -28.32 9.41
C LEU A 131 -3.42 -26.91 9.62
N ILE A 132 -4.68 -26.78 10.03
CA ILE A 132 -5.30 -25.48 10.35
C ILE A 132 -4.56 -24.81 11.51
N VAL A 133 -4.29 -25.54 12.60
CA VAL A 133 -3.54 -25.04 13.75
C VAL A 133 -2.08 -24.74 13.41
N GLY A 134 -1.46 -25.54 12.55
CA GLY A 134 -0.09 -25.31 12.06
C GLY A 134 0.01 -24.10 11.13
N LEU A 135 -1.07 -23.75 10.42
CA LEU A 135 -1.15 -22.58 9.56
C LEU A 135 -1.57 -21.31 10.29
N LEU A 136 -2.28 -21.39 11.44
CA LEU A 136 -2.70 -20.26 12.27
C LEU A 136 -1.59 -19.27 12.68
N PRO A 137 -0.34 -19.69 12.94
CA PRO A 137 0.77 -18.76 13.22
C PRO A 137 1.07 -17.80 12.06
N VAL A 138 0.82 -18.18 10.80
CA VAL A 138 1.11 -17.34 9.63
C VAL A 138 0.19 -16.10 9.57
N PRO A 139 -1.15 -16.22 9.59
CA PRO A 139 -2.02 -15.05 9.68
C PRO A 139 -1.82 -14.31 11.01
N LEU A 140 -1.55 -14.98 12.14
CA LEU A 140 -1.25 -14.28 13.40
C LEU A 140 0.05 -13.46 13.34
N TYR A 141 1.06 -13.92 12.60
CA TYR A 141 2.30 -13.18 12.34
C TYR A 141 2.07 -11.98 11.42
N HIS A 142 1.24 -12.12 10.39
CA HIS A 142 0.93 -11.01 9.47
C HIS A 142 -0.07 -10.00 10.04
N ASP A 143 -1.00 -10.44 10.91
CA ASP A 143 -1.94 -9.59 11.66
C ASP A 143 -1.38 -9.15 13.03
N PHE A 144 -0.07 -9.28 13.25
CA PHE A 144 0.56 -8.93 14.53
C PHE A 144 0.26 -7.49 14.96
N ASN A 145 0.05 -6.57 14.01
CA ASN A 145 -0.37 -5.19 14.29
C ASN A 145 -1.77 -5.12 14.91
N ARG A 146 -2.72 -5.93 14.40
CA ARG A 146 -4.10 -6.01 14.95
C ARG A 146 -4.11 -6.72 16.30
N PHE A 147 -3.22 -7.70 16.48
CA PHE A 147 -2.98 -8.35 17.76
C PHE A 147 -2.44 -7.34 18.76
N GLN A 148 -1.42 -6.55 18.41
CA GLN A 148 -0.85 -5.48 19.24
C GLN A 148 -1.90 -4.43 19.65
N ASP A 149 -2.74 -3.97 18.72
CA ASP A 149 -3.83 -3.03 19.02
C ASP A 149 -4.81 -3.60 20.07
N THR A 150 -5.11 -4.91 19.99
CA THR A 150 -5.99 -5.60 20.94
C THR A 150 -5.42 -5.65 22.37
N PHE A 151 -4.09 -5.61 22.51
CA PHE A 151 -3.40 -5.57 23.80
C PHE A 151 -2.97 -4.16 24.23
N GLY A 152 -3.53 -3.12 23.61
CA GLY A 152 -3.25 -1.72 23.98
C GLY A 152 -1.90 -1.18 23.51
N ASN A 153 -1.16 -1.93 22.68
CA ASN A 153 0.00 -1.40 21.98
C ASN A 153 -0.50 -0.61 20.78
N THR A 154 -0.82 0.66 21.00
CA THR A 154 -1.25 1.57 19.93
C THR A 154 -0.16 1.70 18.87
N VAL A 155 -0.54 1.69 17.58
CA VAL A 155 0.34 2.01 16.43
C VAL A 155 1.15 3.31 16.63
N MET A 156 0.67 4.23 17.46
CA MET A 156 1.32 5.50 17.80
C MET A 156 1.16 5.80 19.28
N GLY A 157 2.28 5.93 20.00
CA GLY A 157 2.28 6.28 21.42
C GLY A 157 1.74 7.69 21.70
N ASP A 158 1.23 7.89 22.91
CA ASP A 158 0.52 9.10 23.33
C ASP A 158 1.37 10.37 23.19
N ASP A 159 2.66 10.31 23.55
CA ASP A 159 3.58 11.44 23.41
C ASP A 159 3.65 11.94 21.97
N ARG A 160 3.81 11.02 21.01
CA ARG A 160 3.85 11.37 19.59
C ARG A 160 2.51 11.91 19.11
N ARG A 161 1.40 11.36 19.60
CA ARG A 161 0.06 11.88 19.28
C ARG A 161 -0.12 13.31 19.79
N ALA A 162 0.38 13.61 20.99
CA ALA A 162 0.38 14.96 21.55
C ALA A 162 1.23 15.93 20.71
N GLU A 163 2.39 15.50 20.21
CA GLU A 163 3.23 16.31 19.31
C GLU A 163 2.50 16.71 18.02
N TYR A 164 1.85 15.75 17.35
CA TYR A 164 1.04 16.03 16.15
C TYR A 164 -0.15 16.95 16.46
N THR A 165 -0.78 16.76 17.61
CA THR A 165 -1.89 17.61 18.08
C THR A 165 -1.43 19.05 18.30
N ALA A 166 -0.29 19.24 18.98
CA ALA A 166 0.30 20.56 19.23
C ALA A 166 0.72 21.25 17.92
N MET A 167 1.35 20.51 17.00
CA MET A 167 1.72 21.00 15.68
C MET A 167 0.48 21.45 14.89
N GLN A 168 -0.60 20.65 14.88
CA GLN A 168 -1.83 21.01 14.17
C GLN A 168 -2.54 22.21 14.81
N ALA A 169 -2.53 22.31 16.15
CA ALA A 169 -3.14 23.42 16.88
C ALA A 169 -2.54 24.79 16.51
N ALA A 170 -1.28 24.84 16.07
CA ALA A 170 -0.63 26.05 15.58
C ALA A 170 -1.23 26.59 14.26
N ILE A 171 -1.98 25.75 13.53
CA ILE A 171 -2.71 26.14 12.32
C ILE A 171 -4.12 26.59 12.75
N PRO A 172 -4.66 27.71 12.25
CA PRO A 172 -6.04 28.10 12.53
C PRO A 172 -7.03 27.01 12.10
N GLU A 173 -8.16 26.90 12.79
CA GLU A 173 -9.21 25.95 12.44
C GLU A 173 -9.83 26.27 11.06
N GLY A 174 -10.24 25.23 10.33
CA GLY A 174 -10.84 25.36 8.99
C GLY A 174 -9.84 25.61 7.85
N GLU A 175 -8.60 26.00 8.16
CA GLU A 175 -7.56 26.23 7.16
C GLU A 175 -7.11 24.95 6.46
N ARG A 176 -6.55 25.15 5.26
CA ARG A 176 -6.01 24.07 4.41
C ARG A 176 -4.50 23.93 4.61
N LEU A 177 -4.05 22.69 4.81
CA LEU A 177 -2.62 22.38 4.87
C LEU A 177 -2.20 21.23 3.95
N LEU A 178 -0.96 21.28 3.48
CA LEU A 178 -0.26 20.14 2.92
C LEU A 178 0.53 19.44 4.04
N ALA A 179 0.31 18.13 4.21
CA ALA A 179 1.00 17.29 5.17
C ALA A 179 2.09 16.45 4.48
N ILE A 180 3.34 16.70 4.87
CA ILE A 180 4.56 16.01 4.43
C ILE A 180 5.17 15.35 5.68
N LEU A 181 4.41 14.41 6.25
CA LEU A 181 4.61 13.83 7.58
C LEU A 181 4.57 12.32 7.52
N ASP A 182 5.38 11.61 8.32
CA ASP A 182 5.41 10.14 8.30
C ASP A 182 4.10 9.51 8.78
N GLN A 183 3.37 10.16 9.70
CA GLN A 183 2.15 9.63 10.31
C GLN A 183 0.99 10.63 10.19
N PRO A 184 0.56 11.00 8.96
CA PRO A 184 -0.45 12.03 8.77
C PRO A 184 -1.85 11.56 9.25
N PHE A 185 -2.04 10.27 9.53
CA PHE A 185 -3.25 9.73 10.17
C PHE A 185 -3.46 10.24 11.60
N ALA A 186 -2.43 10.80 12.24
CA ALA A 186 -2.51 11.37 13.58
C ALA A 186 -3.20 12.74 13.63
N LEU A 187 -3.38 13.38 12.47
CA LEU A 187 -4.04 14.67 12.36
C LEU A 187 -5.57 14.52 12.48
N ASP A 188 -6.22 15.53 13.05
CA ASP A 188 -7.67 15.66 13.01
C ASP A 188 -8.13 16.27 11.67
N TYR A 189 -8.60 15.40 10.76
CA TYR A 189 -9.13 15.80 9.45
C TYR A 189 -10.47 16.55 9.53
N ARG A 190 -11.11 16.59 10.71
CA ARG A 190 -12.33 17.39 10.94
C ARG A 190 -12.00 18.85 11.22
N ARG A 191 -10.89 19.11 11.93
CA ARG A 191 -10.45 20.46 12.31
C ARG A 191 -9.87 21.24 11.13
N ASN A 192 -9.09 20.59 10.29
CA ASN A 192 -8.45 21.21 9.14
C ASN A 192 -8.65 20.37 7.88
N ARG A 193 -8.71 21.04 6.72
CA ARG A 193 -8.69 20.32 5.44
C ARG A 193 -7.25 19.95 5.10
N VAL A 194 -6.89 18.71 5.42
CA VAL A 194 -5.54 18.17 5.21
C VAL A 194 -5.43 17.55 3.81
N PHE A 195 -4.37 17.92 3.09
CA PHE A 195 -3.94 17.25 1.86
C PHE A 195 -2.66 16.48 2.14
N ASN A 196 -2.65 15.16 1.94
CA ASN A 196 -1.47 14.34 2.13
C ASN A 196 -0.73 14.12 0.81
N ILE A 197 0.57 13.89 0.87
CA ILE A 197 1.38 13.55 -0.31
C ILE A 197 2.08 12.19 -0.17
N ASP A 198 1.30 11.12 -0.22
CA ASP A 198 1.82 9.75 -0.04
C ASP A 198 2.96 9.40 -1.03
N ILE A 199 2.78 9.73 -2.32
CA ILE A 199 3.79 9.50 -3.36
C ILE A 199 3.99 10.78 -4.20
N PRO A 200 5.02 11.58 -3.92
CA PRO A 200 5.43 12.71 -4.75
C PRO A 200 5.62 12.29 -6.21
N GLY A 201 5.11 13.11 -7.13
CA GLY A 201 5.13 12.85 -8.57
C GLY A 201 3.97 11.97 -9.07
N ALA A 202 3.32 11.19 -8.18
CA ALA A 202 2.29 10.26 -8.60
C ALA A 202 1.04 10.95 -9.10
N VAL A 203 0.41 11.80 -8.28
CA VAL A 203 -0.82 12.49 -8.67
C VAL A 203 -0.95 13.79 -7.89
N SER A 204 -1.43 14.84 -8.56
CA SER A 204 -1.73 16.12 -7.92
C SER A 204 -2.90 16.83 -8.62
N PRO A 205 -3.62 17.73 -7.92
CA PRO A 205 -4.62 18.59 -8.56
C PRO A 205 -4.06 19.36 -9.75
N LYS A 206 -4.92 19.69 -10.74
CA LYS A 206 -4.51 20.48 -11.91
C LYS A 206 -3.91 21.83 -11.47
N PRO A 207 -2.86 22.33 -12.15
CA PRO A 207 -2.23 21.79 -13.36
C PRO A 207 -1.24 20.63 -13.12
N GLY A 208 -1.03 20.23 -11.87
CA GLY A 208 0.03 19.33 -11.43
C GLY A 208 1.07 20.09 -10.61
N MET A 209 1.57 19.47 -9.55
CA MET A 209 2.62 20.03 -8.69
C MET A 209 3.90 20.28 -9.52
N PRO A 210 4.54 21.45 -9.43
CA PRO A 210 5.58 21.85 -10.38
C PRO A 210 6.96 21.32 -9.96
N PHE A 211 7.12 19.99 -9.99
CA PHE A 211 8.41 19.34 -9.71
C PHE A 211 9.53 19.86 -10.61
N PHE A 212 10.73 20.00 -10.05
CA PHE A 212 11.93 20.48 -10.73
C PHE A 212 11.84 21.91 -11.27
N LYS A 213 10.89 22.72 -10.76
CA LYS A 213 10.73 24.14 -11.12
C LYS A 213 11.08 25.10 -9.97
N GLY A 214 11.58 24.57 -8.87
CA GLY A 214 12.07 25.33 -7.71
C GLY A 214 10.98 25.76 -6.72
N PRO A 215 11.40 26.32 -5.56
CA PRO A 215 10.51 26.58 -4.43
C PRO A 215 9.44 27.63 -4.71
N ALA A 216 9.76 28.66 -5.50
CA ALA A 216 8.80 29.72 -5.85
C ALA A 216 7.61 29.17 -6.63
N ARG A 217 7.84 28.28 -7.61
CA ARG A 217 6.78 27.64 -8.38
C ARG A 217 5.95 26.71 -7.52
N LEU A 218 6.58 25.93 -6.63
CA LEU A 218 5.86 25.10 -5.66
C LEU A 218 4.94 25.96 -4.79
N LYS A 219 5.43 27.08 -4.26
CA LYS A 219 4.64 28.02 -3.46
C LYS A 219 3.44 28.57 -4.23
N ASP A 220 3.65 29.08 -5.44
CA ASP A 220 2.57 29.61 -6.28
C ASP A 220 1.49 28.55 -6.55
N TYR A 221 1.92 27.31 -6.81
CA TYR A 221 1.03 26.19 -7.00
C TYR A 221 0.22 25.90 -5.73
N LEU A 222 0.86 25.80 -4.56
CA LEU A 222 0.16 25.53 -3.29
C LEU A 222 -0.85 26.63 -2.95
N LYS A 223 -0.47 27.90 -3.12
CA LYS A 223 -1.39 29.03 -2.95
C LYS A 223 -2.54 28.96 -3.95
N GLY A 224 -2.28 28.57 -5.20
CA GLY A 224 -3.30 28.33 -6.22
C GLY A 224 -4.31 27.23 -5.85
N GLN A 225 -3.89 26.23 -5.06
CA GLN A 225 -4.78 25.20 -4.48
C GLN A 225 -5.48 25.67 -3.18
N SER A 226 -5.33 26.94 -2.84
CA SER A 226 -5.76 27.54 -1.57
C SER A 226 -5.10 26.90 -0.33
N ILE A 227 -3.90 26.35 -0.47
CA ILE A 227 -3.12 25.80 0.65
C ILE A 227 -2.20 26.91 1.16
N ALA A 228 -2.43 27.35 2.40
CA ALA A 228 -1.64 28.41 3.04
C ALA A 228 -0.60 27.85 4.04
N TYR A 229 -0.76 26.59 4.47
CA TYR A 229 0.06 25.97 5.49
C TYR A 229 0.72 24.69 4.98
N VAL A 230 1.97 24.47 5.36
CA VAL A 230 2.70 23.23 5.07
C VAL A 230 3.24 22.68 6.38
N ALA A 231 2.76 21.51 6.78
CA ALA A 231 3.26 20.75 7.91
C ALA A 231 4.23 19.69 7.42
N PHE A 232 5.42 19.63 7.99
CA PHE A 232 6.46 18.70 7.56
C PHE A 232 7.43 18.34 8.70
N ARG A 233 8.10 17.20 8.56
CA ARG A 233 9.16 16.77 9.47
C ARG A 233 10.53 17.30 9.04
N ASP A 234 11.50 17.32 9.92
CA ASP A 234 12.89 17.54 9.53
C ASP A 234 13.38 16.35 8.70
N PHE A 235 13.71 16.60 7.42
CA PHE A 235 14.09 15.57 6.47
C PHE A 235 15.48 14.96 6.75
N ASP A 236 16.31 15.62 7.56
CA ASP A 236 17.67 15.15 7.88
C ASP A 236 17.71 14.27 9.15
N ILE A 237 16.65 14.30 9.96
CA ILE A 237 16.52 13.38 11.08
C ILE A 237 16.28 11.96 10.56
N LYS A 238 17.06 11.02 11.07
CA LYS A 238 16.89 9.58 10.79
C LYS A 238 15.73 9.00 11.58
N GLY A 239 15.13 7.93 11.07
CA GLY A 239 13.88 7.37 11.61
C GLY A 239 12.68 7.92 10.86
N GLY A 240 11.53 7.28 11.00
CA GLY A 240 10.36 7.52 10.15
C GLY A 240 10.35 6.68 8.87
N CYS A 241 9.28 6.81 8.09
CA CYS A 241 8.96 5.92 6.99
C CYS A 241 9.30 6.54 5.63
N LEU A 242 8.70 7.69 5.30
CA LEU A 242 8.73 8.23 3.94
C LEU A 242 9.54 9.51 3.84
N TYR A 243 9.42 10.46 4.76
CA TYR A 243 9.97 11.80 4.51
C TYR A 243 11.36 12.01 5.10
N ARG A 244 12.30 11.12 4.77
CA ARG A 244 13.71 11.20 5.20
C ARG A 244 14.67 11.18 4.02
N ARG A 245 15.58 12.15 3.97
CA ARG A 245 16.47 12.40 2.83
C ARG A 245 17.47 11.27 2.59
N ASP A 246 17.95 10.64 3.67
CA ASP A 246 18.91 9.54 3.57
C ASP A 246 18.34 8.29 2.88
N LEU A 247 17.07 7.95 3.14
CA LEU A 247 16.37 6.84 2.48
C LEU A 247 16.27 7.06 0.96
N TRP A 248 15.86 8.25 0.53
CA TRP A 248 15.68 8.51 -0.90
C TRP A 248 17.00 8.68 -1.64
N ASN A 249 18.05 9.16 -0.98
CA ASN A 249 19.42 9.11 -1.50
C ASN A 249 19.92 7.67 -1.65
N TYR A 250 19.60 6.78 -0.71
CA TYR A 250 19.89 5.37 -0.83
C TYR A 250 19.16 4.74 -2.03
N HIS A 251 17.85 4.95 -2.14
CA HIS A 251 17.06 4.47 -3.28
C HIS A 251 17.51 5.03 -4.62
N ALA A 252 18.00 6.28 -4.67
CA ALA A 252 18.51 6.89 -5.89
C ALA A 252 19.76 6.16 -6.43
N ARG A 253 20.50 5.46 -5.56
CA ARG A 253 21.74 4.74 -5.89
C ARG A 253 21.55 3.24 -6.09
N LEU A 254 20.40 2.68 -5.65
CA LEU A 254 20.10 1.25 -5.79
C LEU A 254 19.59 0.88 -7.18
N ASP A 255 19.72 -0.41 -7.52
CA ASP A 255 19.26 -1.01 -8.79
C ASP A 255 17.77 -1.36 -8.84
N ASN A 256 16.97 -0.97 -7.85
CA ASN A 256 15.51 -1.06 -8.00
C ASN A 256 15.01 0.12 -8.87
N PRO A 257 14.51 -0.11 -10.10
CA PRO A 257 14.17 0.97 -11.03
C PRO A 257 13.02 1.84 -10.53
N MET A 258 12.05 1.23 -9.84
CA MET A 258 10.89 1.91 -9.28
C MET A 258 11.30 2.92 -8.21
N TRP A 259 12.08 2.48 -7.21
CA TRP A 259 12.52 3.36 -6.13
C TRP A 259 13.46 4.45 -6.62
N ARG A 260 14.38 4.13 -7.54
CA ARG A 260 15.28 5.11 -8.17
C ARG A 260 14.50 6.22 -8.87
N ALA A 261 13.46 5.87 -9.62
CA ALA A 261 12.63 6.82 -10.34
C ALA A 261 11.72 7.65 -9.42
N GLN A 262 11.29 7.12 -8.28
CA GLN A 262 10.57 7.89 -7.26
C GLN A 262 11.50 8.87 -6.52
N SER A 263 12.75 8.49 -6.23
CA SER A 263 13.69 9.28 -5.43
C SER A 263 13.81 10.73 -5.88
N LYS A 264 13.86 11.00 -7.20
CA LYS A 264 13.98 12.36 -7.73
C LYS A 264 12.82 13.27 -7.29
N PHE A 265 11.60 12.74 -7.20
CA PHE A 265 10.42 13.53 -6.81
C PHE A 265 10.39 13.79 -5.31
N TYR A 266 10.77 12.80 -4.49
CA TYR A 266 10.90 13.00 -3.05
C TYR A 266 11.98 14.01 -2.71
N LEU A 267 13.17 13.88 -3.31
CA LEU A 267 14.29 14.78 -3.08
C LEU A 267 13.97 16.21 -3.55
N ASP A 268 13.38 16.39 -4.74
CA ASP A 268 12.94 17.71 -5.21
C ASP A 268 11.89 18.34 -4.28
N LEU A 269 10.90 17.57 -3.82
CA LEU A 269 9.92 18.06 -2.85
C LEU A 269 10.60 18.51 -1.55
N MET A 270 11.48 17.68 -0.99
CA MET A 270 12.20 17.97 0.25
C MET A 270 13.06 19.23 0.12
N ASP A 271 13.76 19.39 -1.00
CA ASP A 271 14.64 20.53 -1.24
C ASP A 271 13.85 21.82 -1.43
N ASN A 272 12.73 21.77 -2.16
CA ASN A 272 11.83 22.90 -2.34
C ASN A 272 11.16 23.31 -1.01
N VAL A 273 10.70 22.35 -0.21
CA VAL A 273 10.09 22.63 1.10
C VAL A 273 11.13 23.18 2.07
N ALA A 274 12.32 22.61 2.13
CA ALA A 274 13.42 23.11 2.96
C ALA A 274 13.85 24.53 2.54
N ALA A 275 13.84 24.83 1.24
CA ALA A 275 14.12 26.17 0.75
C ALA A 275 13.04 27.18 1.13
N LEU A 276 11.75 26.82 0.98
CA LEU A 276 10.64 27.66 1.44
C LEU A 276 10.71 27.91 2.94
N ALA A 277 11.10 26.91 3.72
CA ALA A 277 11.17 27.07 5.17
C ALA A 277 12.21 28.09 5.65
N ARG A 278 13.18 28.46 4.80
CA ARG A 278 14.16 29.51 5.07
C ARG A 278 13.60 30.92 4.82
N THR A 279 12.53 31.05 4.03
CA THR A 279 11.97 32.34 3.59
C THR A 279 10.56 32.61 4.09
N GLU A 280 9.78 31.56 4.36
CA GLU A 280 8.40 31.62 4.83
C GLU A 280 8.32 31.68 6.37
N ILE A 281 7.15 32.01 6.91
CA ILE A 281 6.97 32.14 8.36
C ILE A 281 6.88 30.75 8.98
N ARG A 282 7.84 30.39 9.83
CA ARG A 282 7.72 29.23 10.71
C ARG A 282 6.81 29.57 11.89
N ILE A 283 5.66 28.91 11.98
CA ILE A 283 4.68 29.12 13.07
C ILE A 283 4.73 28.03 14.15
N PHE A 284 5.35 26.91 13.83
CA PHE A 284 5.59 25.82 14.76
C PHE A 284 6.92 25.14 14.42
N SER A 285 7.71 24.82 15.42
CA SER A 285 8.90 23.99 15.31
C SER A 285 9.06 23.22 16.61
N GLN A 286 9.04 21.90 16.53
CA GLN A 286 9.44 21.02 17.62
C GLN A 286 10.95 21.09 17.76
N GLY A 287 11.44 21.32 18.98
CA GLY A 287 12.87 21.21 19.27
C GLY A 287 13.28 19.75 19.34
N VAL A 288 14.43 19.40 18.77
CA VAL A 288 14.92 18.02 18.74
C VAL A 288 15.58 17.66 20.07
N SER A 289 14.92 16.86 20.92
CA SER A 289 15.47 16.49 22.24
C SER A 289 15.85 15.01 22.41
N GLY A 290 15.63 14.15 21.40
CA GLY A 290 15.97 12.74 21.47
C GLY A 290 15.96 11.99 20.13
N ALA A 291 16.39 10.72 20.15
CA ALA A 291 16.52 9.88 18.95
C ALA A 291 15.20 9.51 18.26
N ASN A 292 14.07 9.71 18.93
CA ASN A 292 12.72 9.40 18.42
C ASN A 292 11.94 10.63 17.94
N ASP A 293 12.55 11.81 18.03
CA ASP A 293 11.98 13.08 17.60
C ASP A 293 11.94 13.13 16.07
N THR A 294 10.93 13.80 15.51
CA THR A 294 10.79 13.96 14.06
C THR A 294 11.01 15.38 13.59
N GLY A 295 11.22 16.34 14.52
CA GLY A 295 11.43 17.74 14.16
C GLY A 295 10.21 18.34 13.45
N LEU A 296 9.01 18.02 13.94
CA LEU A 296 7.76 18.50 13.35
C LEU A 296 7.75 20.02 13.23
N SER A 297 7.35 20.51 12.07
CA SER A 297 7.37 21.93 11.77
C SER A 297 6.18 22.35 10.92
N VAL A 298 5.73 23.59 11.11
CA VAL A 298 4.69 24.19 10.26
C VAL A 298 5.18 25.54 9.75
N MET A 299 5.07 25.74 8.44
CA MET A 299 5.25 27.05 7.82
C MET A 299 3.95 27.59 7.24
N LYS A 300 3.77 28.91 7.31
CA LYS A 300 2.72 29.67 6.63
C LYS A 300 3.31 30.34 5.40
N LEU A 301 2.73 30.06 4.23
CA LEU A 301 3.11 30.65 2.95
C LEU A 301 2.60 32.09 2.85
N ARG A 302 3.50 33.06 2.60
CA ARG A 302 3.17 34.48 2.37
C ARG A 302 2.63 34.74 0.98
#